data_AF-A0A924B6S8-F1
#
_entry.id   AF-A0A924B6S8-F1
#
_cell.length_a   1.000
_cell.length_b   1.000
_cell.length_c   1.000
_cell.angle_alpha   90.00
_cell.angle_beta   90.00
_cell.angle_gamma   90.00
#
_symmetry.space_group_name_H-M   'P 1'
#
loop_
_entity.id
_entity.type
_entity.pdbx_description
1 polymer ?
#
loop_
_entity_poly.entity_id
_entity_poly.type
_entity_poly.pdbx_seq_one_letter_code
_entity_poly.pdbx_strand_id
1 'polypeptide(L)'
;MKKFNTENTSQNMNEILNFLESKAHFHFVLSNEAIELTQTEDQKTIGIKNEEIDKVLTRQDLDGSSFLQINFISGHKILITHSLIGFKPQEMVGFDAARIPKVVTTVDLLSVSKAIEELFDADETPNSVAEVEVLKKVYQSIMIGAENIGFKMGTEKRWFSSVMHNPAAFIA
;
A
#
# COMPACT_ATOMS: atom_id res chain seq x y z
N MET A 1 2.17 11.95 -28.20
CA MET A 1 2.35 10.48 -28.07
C MET A 1 3.79 10.15 -28.43
N LYS A 2 4.64 9.84 -27.44
CA LYS A 2 6.00 9.36 -27.70
C LYS A 2 5.91 7.84 -27.91
N LYS A 3 6.35 7.36 -29.07
CA LYS A 3 6.57 5.93 -29.32
C LYS A 3 7.73 5.49 -28.43
N PHE A 4 7.50 4.55 -27.53
CA PHE A 4 8.53 3.99 -26.65
C PHE A 4 9.29 2.89 -27.37
N ASN A 5 10.59 2.84 -27.12
CA ASN A 5 11.52 1.88 -27.72
C ASN A 5 11.43 0.57 -26.92
N THR A 6 10.71 -0.42 -27.46
CA THR A 6 10.35 -1.70 -26.82
C THR A 6 11.46 -2.75 -26.78
N GLU A 7 12.68 -2.41 -27.18
CA GLU A 7 13.69 -3.40 -27.58
C GLU A 7 14.39 -4.15 -26.42
N ASN A 8 14.13 -3.83 -25.14
CA ASN A 8 14.79 -4.51 -24.01
C ASN A 8 13.91 -4.71 -22.75
N THR A 9 12.59 -4.68 -22.89
CA THR A 9 11.68 -4.87 -21.75
C THR A 9 11.48 -6.37 -21.46
N SER A 10 11.67 -6.80 -20.20
CA SER A 10 11.44 -8.20 -19.81
C SER A 10 9.99 -8.63 -20.06
N GLN A 11 9.75 -9.93 -20.25
CA GLN A 11 8.40 -10.47 -20.43
C GLN A 11 7.47 -10.05 -19.27
N ASN A 12 7.96 -10.12 -18.03
CA ASN A 12 7.24 -9.72 -16.83
C ASN A 12 6.78 -8.25 -16.91
N MET A 13 7.67 -7.35 -17.32
CA MET A 13 7.35 -5.93 -17.42
C MET A 13 6.37 -5.65 -18.56
N ASN A 14 6.45 -6.37 -19.68
CA ASN A 14 5.45 -6.29 -20.75
C ASN A 14 4.05 -6.72 -20.26
N GLU A 15 3.95 -7.76 -19.43
CA GLU A 15 2.68 -8.19 -18.84
C GLU A 15 2.08 -7.12 -17.92
N ILE A 16 2.91 -6.46 -17.12
CA ILE A 16 2.50 -5.34 -16.27
C ILE A 16 1.96 -4.19 -17.13
N LEU A 17 2.71 -3.76 -18.15
CA LEU A 17 2.32 -2.67 -19.03
C LEU A 17 1.01 -2.96 -19.76
N ASN A 18 0.85 -4.18 -20.31
CA ASN A 18 -0.37 -4.59 -20.98
C ASN A 18 -1.60 -4.54 -20.05
N PHE A 19 -1.43 -4.94 -18.79
CA PHE A 19 -2.50 -4.82 -17.80
C PHE A 19 -2.84 -3.36 -17.50
N LEU A 20 -1.82 -2.51 -17.31
CA LEU A 20 -2.00 -1.10 -16.98
C LEU A 20 -2.66 -0.30 -18.10
N GLU A 21 -2.26 -0.53 -19.36
CA GLU A 21 -2.81 0.18 -20.52
C GLU A 21 -4.26 -0.20 -20.83
N SER A 22 -4.65 -1.44 -20.55
CA SER A 22 -5.96 -1.96 -20.95
C SER A 22 -7.07 -1.69 -19.93
N LYS A 23 -6.73 -1.67 -18.64
CA LYS A 23 -7.71 -1.87 -17.57
C LYS A 23 -7.46 -1.06 -16.32
N ALA A 24 -6.46 -0.19 -16.25
CA ALA A 24 -6.02 0.33 -14.97
C ALA A 24 -6.10 1.86 -14.88
N HIS A 25 -6.68 2.37 -13.78
CA HIS A 25 -6.75 3.79 -13.44
C HIS A 25 -5.51 4.23 -12.66
N PHE A 26 -4.32 4.01 -13.23
CA PHE A 26 -3.07 4.48 -12.66
C PHE A 26 -2.41 5.46 -13.60
N HIS A 27 -1.77 6.47 -13.02
CA HIS A 27 -0.76 7.21 -13.75
C HIS A 27 0.55 6.45 -13.61
N PHE A 28 1.20 6.10 -14.72
CA PHE A 28 2.48 5.41 -14.66
C PHE A 28 3.55 6.07 -15.53
N VAL A 29 4.79 5.99 -15.05
CA VAL A 29 5.98 6.44 -15.77
C VAL A 29 6.93 5.26 -15.88
N LEU A 30 7.22 4.87 -17.12
CA LEU A 30 8.19 3.83 -17.41
C LEU A 30 9.58 4.45 -17.61
N SER A 31 10.56 3.86 -16.94
CA SER A 31 11.99 4.06 -17.19
C SER A 31 12.60 2.75 -17.72
N ASN A 32 13.89 2.76 -18.06
CA ASN A 32 14.55 1.57 -18.60
C ASN A 32 14.53 0.37 -17.62
N GLU A 33 14.58 0.63 -16.31
CA GLU A 33 14.77 -0.41 -15.30
C GLU A 33 13.61 -0.52 -14.31
N ALA A 34 12.71 0.46 -14.29
CA ALA A 34 11.63 0.52 -13.32
C ALA A 34 10.38 1.17 -13.88
N ILE A 35 9.25 0.82 -13.30
CA ILE A 35 7.97 1.48 -13.49
C ILE A 35 7.55 2.15 -12.18
N GLU A 36 7.17 3.42 -12.27
CA GLU A 36 6.58 4.15 -11.16
C GLU A 36 5.06 4.24 -11.39
N LEU A 37 4.27 3.71 -10.46
CA LEU A 37 2.81 3.71 -10.51
C LEU A 37 2.25 4.64 -9.46
N THR A 38 1.34 5.53 -9.84
CA THR A 38 0.60 6.41 -8.93
C THR A 38 -0.88 6.08 -8.97
N GLN A 39 -1.43 5.70 -7.82
CA GLN A 39 -2.85 5.42 -7.64
C GLN A 39 -3.66 6.71 -7.72
N THR A 40 -4.78 6.70 -8.44
CA THR A 40 -5.64 7.90 -8.53
C THR A 40 -6.38 8.21 -7.24
N GLU A 41 -6.68 7.17 -6.46
CA GLU A 41 -7.54 7.18 -5.28
C GLU A 41 -6.92 7.95 -4.11
N ASP A 42 -5.61 7.81 -3.89
CA ASP A 42 -4.91 8.42 -2.76
C ASP A 42 -3.58 9.09 -3.14
N GLN A 43 -3.28 9.16 -4.46
CA GLN A 43 -2.05 9.73 -5.01
C GLN A 43 -0.77 9.05 -4.49
N LYS A 44 -0.87 7.83 -3.95
CA LYS A 44 0.29 7.07 -3.50
C LYS A 44 1.05 6.48 -4.67
N THR A 45 2.36 6.51 -4.54
CA THR A 45 3.27 6.11 -5.58
C THR A 45 4.13 4.93 -5.12
N ILE A 46 4.19 3.90 -5.94
CA ILE A 46 5.04 2.72 -5.78
C ILE A 46 6.04 2.64 -6.94
N GLY A 47 7.29 2.35 -6.63
CA GLY A 47 8.31 2.02 -7.62
C GLY A 47 8.51 0.52 -7.70
N ILE A 48 8.43 -0.05 -8.90
CA ILE A 48 8.65 -1.48 -9.16
C ILE A 48 9.84 -1.59 -10.11
N LYS A 49 10.96 -2.13 -9.63
CA LYS A 49 12.13 -2.38 -10.49
C LYS A 49 12.02 -3.73 -11.17
N ASN A 50 12.40 -3.78 -12.43
CA ASN A 50 12.38 -4.98 -13.24
C ASN A 50 13.23 -6.11 -12.64
N GLU A 51 14.40 -5.76 -12.09
CA GLU A 51 15.32 -6.71 -11.45
C GLU A 51 14.78 -7.33 -10.15
N GLU A 52 13.80 -6.70 -9.51
CA GLU A 52 13.22 -7.18 -8.25
C GLU A 52 12.04 -8.14 -8.49
N ILE A 53 11.57 -8.26 -9.73
CA ILE A 53 10.43 -9.10 -10.10
C ILE A 53 10.89 -10.55 -10.31
N ASP A 54 10.32 -11.45 -9.51
CA ASP A 54 10.46 -12.90 -9.71
C ASP A 54 9.44 -13.39 -10.76
N LYS A 55 8.15 -13.10 -10.54
CA LYS A 55 7.08 -13.64 -11.38
C LYS A 55 5.84 -12.76 -11.42
N VAL A 56 5.30 -12.57 -12.62
CA VAL A 56 4.01 -11.91 -12.85
C VAL A 56 2.93 -12.96 -13.18
N LEU A 57 1.73 -12.78 -12.66
CA LEU A 57 0.61 -13.71 -12.81
C LEU A 57 -0.70 -12.94 -12.99
N THR A 58 -1.39 -13.18 -14.11
CA THR A 58 -2.78 -12.73 -14.27
C THR A 58 -3.72 -13.66 -13.51
N ARG A 59 -4.58 -13.08 -12.69
CA ARG A 59 -5.60 -13.78 -11.89
C ARG A 59 -6.97 -13.17 -12.13
N GLN A 60 -8.00 -13.86 -11.68
CA GLN A 60 -9.37 -13.36 -11.60
C GLN A 60 -9.86 -13.53 -10.16
N ASP A 61 -10.60 -12.55 -9.67
CA ASP A 61 -11.31 -12.68 -8.41
C ASP A 61 -12.60 -13.51 -8.58
N LEU A 62 -13.36 -13.64 -7.49
CA LEU A 62 -14.61 -14.41 -7.47
C LEU A 62 -15.69 -13.79 -8.38
N ASP A 63 -15.59 -12.50 -8.65
CA ASP A 63 -16.54 -11.74 -9.47
C ASP A 63 -16.11 -11.72 -10.95
N GLY A 64 -15.00 -12.39 -11.29
CA GLY A 64 -14.44 -12.50 -12.64
C GLY A 64 -13.58 -11.30 -13.05
N SER A 65 -13.37 -10.33 -12.17
CA SER A 65 -12.51 -9.18 -12.44
C SER A 65 -11.05 -9.61 -12.42
N SER A 66 -10.32 -9.24 -13.48
CA SER A 66 -8.92 -9.59 -13.60
C SER A 66 -8.04 -8.67 -12.76
N PHE A 67 -7.06 -9.24 -12.06
CA PHE A 67 -6.01 -8.50 -11.37
C PHE A 67 -4.65 -9.14 -11.66
N LEU A 68 -3.59 -8.35 -11.49
CA LEU A 68 -2.22 -8.80 -11.67
C LEU A 68 -1.57 -9.06 -10.32
N GLN A 69 -1.01 -10.25 -10.12
CA GLN A 69 -0.16 -10.55 -8.98
C GLN A 69 1.30 -10.47 -9.40
N ILE A 70 2.07 -9.63 -8.73
CA ILE A 70 3.53 -9.54 -8.91
C ILE A 70 4.18 -10.13 -7.67
N ASN A 71 5.05 -11.11 -7.88
CA ASN A 71 5.89 -11.69 -6.84
C ASN A 71 7.29 -11.13 -7.00
N PHE A 72 7.86 -10.66 -5.89
CA PHE A 72 9.20 -10.13 -5.84
C PHE A 72 10.20 -11.19 -5.38
N ILE A 73 11.46 -11.04 -5.77
CA ILE A 73 12.57 -11.91 -5.34
C ILE A 73 12.74 -11.88 -3.81
N SER A 74 12.36 -10.77 -3.16
CA SER A 74 12.33 -10.63 -1.70
C SER A 74 11.30 -11.54 -1.01
N GLY A 75 10.39 -12.17 -1.76
CA GLY A 75 9.27 -12.95 -1.25
C GLY A 75 8.00 -12.12 -0.98
N HIS A 76 8.08 -10.80 -1.09
CA HIS A 76 6.91 -9.93 -1.04
C HIS A 76 6.04 -10.10 -2.30
N LYS A 77 4.77 -9.69 -2.17
CA LYS A 77 3.78 -9.77 -3.25
C LYS A 77 2.89 -8.54 -3.25
N ILE A 78 2.54 -8.08 -4.43
CA ILE A 78 1.51 -7.06 -4.64
C ILE A 78 0.45 -7.54 -5.61
N LEU A 79 -0.77 -7.05 -5.42
CA LEU A 79 -1.94 -7.33 -6.24
C LEU A 79 -2.40 -6.03 -6.88
N ILE A 80 -2.12 -5.83 -8.17
CA ILE A 80 -2.58 -4.67 -8.92
C ILE A 80 -3.97 -4.98 -9.47
N THR A 81 -4.99 -4.32 -8.93
CA THR A 81 -6.36 -4.36 -9.46
C THR A 81 -6.55 -3.23 -10.47
N HIS A 82 -7.79 -2.95 -10.84
CA HIS A 82 -8.12 -1.85 -11.74
C HIS A 82 -7.73 -0.47 -11.17
N SER A 83 -7.78 -0.28 -9.84
CA SER A 83 -7.57 1.02 -9.19
C SER A 83 -6.65 0.97 -7.97
N LEU A 84 -6.51 -0.20 -7.34
CA LEU A 84 -5.82 -0.32 -6.07
C LEU A 84 -4.69 -1.34 -6.15
N ILE A 85 -3.68 -1.14 -5.30
CA ILE A 85 -2.59 -2.09 -5.12
C ILE A 85 -2.73 -2.70 -3.73
N GLY A 86 -3.09 -3.97 -3.70
CA GLY A 86 -3.16 -4.78 -2.49
C GLY A 86 -1.79 -5.33 -2.10
N PHE A 87 -1.48 -5.36 -0.81
CA PHE A 87 -0.26 -5.94 -0.27
C PHE A 87 -0.49 -6.58 1.09
N LYS A 88 0.45 -7.42 1.53
CA LYS A 88 0.41 -8.00 2.88
C LYS A 88 0.97 -6.99 3.89
N PRO A 89 0.22 -6.64 4.95
CA PRO A 89 0.73 -5.76 6.00
C PRO A 89 1.84 -6.44 6.83
N GLN A 90 2.69 -5.65 7.48
CA GLN A 90 3.80 -6.17 8.27
C GLN A 90 3.31 -6.80 9.58
N GLU A 91 3.66 -8.05 9.84
CA GLU A 91 3.36 -8.68 11.13
C GLU A 91 4.12 -7.97 12.27
N MET A 92 3.39 -7.60 13.32
CA MET A 92 3.90 -6.87 14.48
C MET A 92 3.97 -7.80 15.69
N VAL A 93 5.13 -7.82 16.36
CA VAL A 93 5.33 -8.63 17.57
C VAL A 93 4.37 -8.16 18.68
N GLY A 94 3.68 -9.09 19.32
CA GLY A 94 2.73 -8.77 20.40
C GLY A 94 1.46 -8.08 19.91
N PHE A 95 1.10 -8.25 18.63
CA PHE A 95 -0.19 -7.87 18.08
C PHE A 95 -0.91 -9.10 17.53
N ASP A 96 -2.22 -9.20 17.78
CA ASP A 96 -3.02 -10.30 17.26
C ASP A 96 -3.20 -10.15 15.74
N ALA A 97 -2.54 -11.02 14.98
CA ALA A 97 -2.59 -11.05 13.53
C ALA A 97 -4.01 -11.26 12.98
N ALA A 98 -4.95 -11.79 13.77
CA ALA A 98 -6.35 -11.92 13.37
C ALA A 98 -7.07 -10.56 13.26
N ARG A 99 -6.53 -9.49 13.86
CA ARG A 99 -7.12 -8.15 13.83
C ARG A 99 -6.71 -7.33 12.60
N ILE A 100 -5.77 -7.81 11.79
CA ILE A 100 -5.36 -7.15 10.54
C ILE A 100 -5.82 -7.99 9.34
N PRO A 101 -6.47 -7.38 8.33
CA PRO A 101 -6.78 -8.07 7.10
C PRO A 101 -5.53 -8.66 6.43
N LYS A 102 -5.67 -9.85 5.82
CA LYS A 102 -4.54 -10.54 5.17
C LYS A 102 -3.95 -9.75 4.00
N VAL A 103 -4.77 -8.93 3.36
CA VAL A 103 -4.41 -8.04 2.26
C VAL A 103 -5.06 -6.69 2.53
N VAL A 104 -4.28 -5.63 2.39
CA VAL A 104 -4.69 -4.23 2.61
C VAL A 104 -4.20 -3.37 1.44
N THR A 105 -4.66 -2.14 1.39
CA THR A 105 -4.26 -1.09 0.46
C THR A 105 -3.81 0.15 1.23
N THR A 106 -3.15 1.10 0.56
CA THR A 106 -2.77 2.37 1.19
C THR A 106 -3.97 3.24 1.58
N VAL A 107 -5.12 3.07 0.91
CA VAL A 107 -6.38 3.75 1.26
C VAL A 107 -6.85 3.38 2.67
N ASP A 108 -6.54 2.17 3.15
CA ASP A 108 -6.92 1.72 4.50
C ASP A 108 -6.28 2.58 5.59
N LEU A 109 -5.12 3.21 5.32
CA LEU A 109 -4.48 4.13 6.27
C LEU A 109 -5.33 5.38 6.55
N LEU A 110 -6.09 5.86 5.56
CA LEU A 110 -6.98 7.01 5.75
C LEU A 110 -8.14 6.66 6.68
N SER A 111 -8.69 5.45 6.54
CA SER A 111 -9.77 4.96 7.41
C SER A 111 -9.27 4.78 8.84
N VAL A 112 -8.08 4.20 9.01
CA VAL A 112 -7.47 3.99 10.33
C VAL A 112 -7.07 5.32 10.99
N SER A 113 -6.53 6.29 10.24
CA SER A 113 -6.19 7.60 10.81
C SER A 113 -7.41 8.36 11.30
N LYS A 114 -8.51 8.35 10.53
CA LYS A 114 -9.78 8.96 10.94
C LYS A 114 -10.34 8.33 12.21
N ALA A 115 -10.31 7.00 12.31
CA ALA A 115 -10.75 6.31 13.52
C ALA A 115 -9.90 6.67 14.75
N ILE A 116 -8.59 6.90 14.58
CA ILE A 116 -7.73 7.39 15.67
C ILE A 116 -8.11 8.82 16.07
N GLU A 117 -8.31 9.71 15.11
CA GLU A 117 -8.68 11.11 15.34
C GLU A 117 -10.03 11.22 16.06
N GLU A 118 -11.04 10.45 15.61
CA GLU A 118 -12.37 10.40 16.24
C GLU A 118 -12.32 9.96 17.71
N LEU A 119 -11.40 9.06 18.07
CA LEU A 119 -11.21 8.61 19.45
C LEU A 119 -10.45 9.61 20.32
N PHE A 120 -9.66 10.50 19.73
CA PHE A 120 -9.03 11.60 20.48
C PHE A 120 -10.03 12.70 20.83
N ASP A 121 -11.07 12.89 20.01
CA ASP A 121 -12.15 13.84 20.27
C ASP A 121 -13.21 13.30 21.26
N ALA A 122 -13.18 11.99 21.54
CA ALA A 122 -14.09 11.32 22.47
C ALA A 122 -13.62 11.42 23.93
N ASP A 123 -14.55 11.25 24.88
CA ASP A 123 -14.21 11.16 26.31
C ASP A 123 -13.15 10.06 26.54
N GLU A 124 -12.08 10.43 27.25
CA GLU A 124 -10.99 9.50 27.55
C GLU A 124 -11.47 8.43 28.54
N THR A 125 -11.70 7.22 28.04
CA THR A 125 -12.06 6.05 28.82
C THR A 125 -10.97 4.99 28.67
N PRO A 126 -10.80 4.07 29.64
CA PRO A 126 -9.83 2.98 29.51
C PRO A 126 -10.01 2.15 28.22
N ASN A 127 -11.26 2.03 27.74
CA ASN A 127 -11.58 1.32 26.52
C ASN A 127 -11.13 2.10 25.27
N SER A 128 -11.38 3.42 25.20
CA SER A 128 -10.94 4.23 24.06
C SER A 128 -9.41 4.32 23.98
N VAL A 129 -8.71 4.40 25.11
CA VAL A 129 -7.23 4.33 25.15
C VAL A 129 -6.72 3.00 24.60
N ALA A 130 -7.31 1.87 25.02
CA ALA A 130 -6.91 0.55 24.51
C ALA A 130 -7.19 0.39 23.01
N GLU A 131 -8.30 0.95 22.52
CA GLU A 131 -8.66 0.94 21.10
C GLU A 131 -7.72 1.78 20.25
N VAL A 132 -7.33 2.98 20.72
CA VAL A 132 -6.33 3.83 20.06
C VAL A 132 -5.00 3.08 19.92
N GLU A 133 -4.54 2.38 20.96
CA GLU A 133 -3.29 1.60 20.89
C GLU A 133 -3.36 0.45 19.88
N VAL A 134 -4.54 -0.14 19.68
CA VAL A 134 -4.77 -1.16 18.65
C VAL A 134 -4.70 -0.52 17.27
N LEU A 135 -5.40 0.58 17.05
CA LEU A 135 -5.41 1.27 15.75
C LEU A 135 -4.03 1.80 15.38
N LYS A 136 -3.24 2.31 16.33
CA LYS A 136 -1.84 2.68 16.10
C LYS A 136 -1.01 1.51 15.56
N LYS A 137 -1.16 0.31 16.15
CA LYS A 137 -0.47 -0.89 15.68
C LYS A 137 -0.94 -1.33 14.29
N VAL A 138 -2.24 -1.22 14.00
CA VAL A 138 -2.79 -1.49 12.65
C VAL A 138 -2.20 -0.51 11.63
N TYR A 139 -2.24 0.79 11.93
CA TYR A 139 -1.68 1.83 11.07
C TYR A 139 -0.20 1.56 10.78
N GLN A 140 0.59 1.30 11.83
CA GLN A 140 2.01 1.01 11.71
C GLN A 140 2.27 -0.23 10.84
N SER A 141 1.51 -1.30 11.05
CA SER A 141 1.61 -2.55 10.29
C SER A 141 1.37 -2.34 8.79
N ILE A 142 0.32 -1.59 8.43
CA ILE A 142 -0.01 -1.27 7.04
C ILE A 142 1.09 -0.37 6.44
N MET A 143 1.52 0.67 7.16
CA MET A 143 2.53 1.62 6.70
C MET A 143 3.88 0.94 6.42
N ILE A 144 4.36 0.08 7.32
CA ILE A 144 5.62 -0.66 7.12
C ILE A 144 5.47 -1.66 5.97
N GLY A 145 4.33 -2.36 5.89
CA GLY A 145 4.04 -3.27 4.78
C GLY A 145 4.08 -2.58 3.42
N ALA A 146 3.49 -1.37 3.33
CA ALA A 146 3.48 -0.56 2.11
C ALA A 146 4.90 -0.15 1.70
N GLU A 147 5.71 0.29 2.66
CA GLU A 147 7.09 0.68 2.39
C GLU A 147 7.96 -0.49 1.93
N ASN A 148 7.80 -1.67 2.54
CA ASN A 148 8.54 -2.88 2.18
C ASN A 148 8.30 -3.32 0.73
N ILE A 149 7.18 -2.93 0.13
CA ILE A 149 6.85 -3.22 -1.27
C ILE A 149 7.06 -2.03 -2.22
N GLY A 150 7.64 -0.93 -1.72
CA GLY A 150 8.12 0.18 -2.56
C GLY A 150 7.23 1.42 -2.57
N PHE A 151 6.20 1.51 -1.72
CA PHE A 151 5.43 2.76 -1.60
C PHE A 151 6.24 3.88 -0.92
N LYS A 152 6.05 5.10 -1.41
CA LYS A 152 6.58 6.32 -0.80
C LYS A 152 5.68 6.76 0.37
N MET A 153 6.04 6.39 1.60
CA MET A 153 5.24 6.60 2.83
C MET A 153 5.66 7.80 3.70
N GLY A 154 6.35 8.79 3.12
CA GLY A 154 6.98 9.87 3.89
C GLY A 154 6.00 10.79 4.64
N THR A 155 4.76 10.94 4.17
CA THR A 155 3.74 11.75 4.86
C THR A 155 3.12 10.99 6.01
N GLU A 156 2.78 9.72 5.80
CA GLU A 156 2.18 8.80 6.78
C GLU A 156 3.13 8.59 7.95
N LYS A 157 4.42 8.43 7.67
CA LYS A 157 5.46 8.34 8.70
C LYS A 157 5.53 9.57 9.59
N ARG A 158 5.41 10.76 9.00
CA ARG A 158 5.43 12.03 9.75
C ARG A 158 4.19 12.18 10.61
N TRP A 159 3.02 11.90 10.06
CA TRP A 159 1.75 11.89 10.81
C TRP A 159 1.82 10.88 11.96
N PHE A 160 2.20 9.63 11.69
CA PHE A 160 2.27 8.59 12.71
C PHE A 160 3.26 8.94 13.82
N SER A 161 4.41 9.51 13.45
CA SER A 161 5.38 10.02 14.43
C SER A 161 4.75 11.09 15.32
N SER A 162 4.01 12.06 14.76
CA SER A 162 3.33 13.07 15.58
C SER A 162 2.30 12.47 16.53
N VAL A 163 1.52 11.48 16.08
CA VAL A 163 0.53 10.76 16.91
C VAL A 163 1.20 9.97 18.03
N MET A 164 2.36 9.36 17.77
CA MET A 164 3.13 8.63 18.79
C MET A 164 3.76 9.54 19.85
N HIS A 165 4.06 10.79 19.51
CA HIS A 165 4.65 11.78 20.43
C HIS A 165 3.59 12.66 21.11
N ASN A 166 2.30 12.36 20.93
CA ASN A 166 1.21 13.17 21.43
C ASN A 166 0.42 12.43 22.54
N PRO A 167 0.72 12.70 23.83
CA PRO A 167 -0.23 12.44 24.91
C PRO A 167 -1.18 13.62 25.19
N ALA A 168 -0.93 14.83 24.67
CA ALA A 168 -1.70 16.07 24.94
C ALA A 168 -1.32 17.32 24.08
N ALA A 169 -0.48 17.18 23.05
CA ALA A 169 0.16 18.24 22.26
C ALA A 169 -0.75 19.07 21.33
N PHE A 170 -2.06 19.11 21.57
CA PHE A 170 -2.95 20.14 21.02
C PHE A 170 -3.87 20.77 22.08
N ILE A 171 -3.43 20.83 23.34
CA ILE A 171 -3.95 21.81 24.30
C ILE A 171 -2.94 22.96 24.39
N ALA A 172 -3.02 23.90 23.45
CA ALA A 172 -2.54 25.27 23.58
C ALA A 172 -3.31 26.19 22.63
#